data_AF-A0A2V5SAK7-F1
#
_entry.id   AF-A0A2V5SAK7-F1
#
_cell.length_a   1.000
_cell.length_b   1.000
_cell.length_c   1.000
_cell.angle_alpha   90.00
_cell.angle_beta   90.00
_cell.angle_gamma   90.00
#
_symmetry.space_group_name_H-M   'P 1'
#
loop_
_entity.id
_entity.type
_entity.pdbx_description
1 polymer ?
#
loop_
_entity_poly.entity_id
_entity_poly.type
_entity_poly.pdbx_seq_one_letter_code
_entity_poly.pdbx_strand_id
1 'polypeptide(L)'
;MKITAVARLARAFSLISIVLAITFGGSLVLANENDAVISAARTYVAAHSAVSGFNVSVEKIEGDHARVKVTPKHAGETDPAWVFLKREKGIWRGLTMGTFFTPEDYAEFHIPPSIQL
;
A
#
# COMPACT_ATOMS: atom_id res chain seq x y z
N MET A 1 -61.76 17.84 39.36
CA MET A 1 -61.55 17.01 40.59
C MET A 1 -61.83 15.55 40.28
N LYS A 2 -60.84 14.68 40.47
CA LYS A 2 -60.93 13.32 41.05
C LYS A 2 -59.49 12.78 41.17
N ILE A 3 -59.16 12.16 42.30
CA ILE A 3 -57.78 11.82 42.71
C ILE A 3 -57.77 10.42 43.31
N THR A 4 -56.91 9.52 42.79
CA THR A 4 -56.34 8.32 43.42
C THR A 4 -55.31 7.75 42.42
N ALA A 5 -54.00 7.58 42.71
CA ALA A 5 -53.34 6.63 43.63
C ALA A 5 -53.65 5.16 43.24
N VAL A 6 -52.73 4.18 43.20
CA VAL A 6 -51.33 4.03 43.71
C VAL A 6 -50.43 3.46 42.57
N ALA A 7 -49.16 3.01 42.69
CA ALA A 7 -48.32 2.53 43.80
C ALA A 7 -46.81 2.87 43.60
N ARG A 8 -45.89 1.97 44.00
CA ARG A 8 -44.43 1.98 43.75
C ARG A 8 -44.00 0.58 43.27
N LEU A 9 -43.04 0.46 42.35
CA LEU A 9 -41.94 -0.51 42.50
C LEU A 9 -40.75 -0.18 41.58
N ALA A 10 -39.53 -0.30 42.10
CA ALA A 10 -38.30 -0.09 41.35
C ALA A 10 -37.90 -1.36 40.57
N ARG A 11 -37.20 -1.18 39.44
CA ARG A 11 -36.18 -2.12 38.96
C ARG A 11 -35.24 -1.43 37.99
N ALA A 12 -33.96 -1.34 38.39
CA ALA A 12 -32.90 -0.86 37.52
C ALA A 12 -32.68 -1.86 36.37
N PHE A 13 -32.49 -1.35 35.15
CA PHE A 13 -31.90 -2.12 34.06
C PHE A 13 -30.73 -1.33 33.47
N SER A 14 -29.56 -1.99 33.49
CA SER A 14 -28.29 -1.44 33.03
C SER A 14 -28.33 -1.19 31.53
N LEU A 15 -28.07 0.05 31.10
CA LEU A 15 -27.80 0.34 29.70
C LEU A 15 -26.32 0.11 29.42
N ILE A 16 -26.06 -1.01 28.74
CA ILE A 16 -24.74 -1.47 28.34
C ILE A 16 -24.11 -0.45 27.39
N SER A 17 -23.00 0.16 27.80
CA SER A 17 -22.15 0.96 26.91
C SER A 17 -21.53 0.04 25.86
N ILE A 18 -22.12 0.01 24.66
CA ILE A 18 -21.55 -0.69 23.50
C ILE A 18 -20.32 0.09 23.04
N VAL A 19 -19.15 -0.31 23.52
CA VAL A 19 -17.87 0.10 22.94
C VAL A 19 -17.73 -0.63 21.61
N LEU A 20 -18.09 0.04 20.51
CA LEU A 20 -17.86 -0.47 19.17
C LEU A 20 -16.36 -0.49 18.89
N ALA A 21 -15.73 -1.65 19.13
CA ALA A 21 -14.33 -1.86 18.79
C ALA A 21 -14.16 -1.79 17.28
N ILE A 22 -13.58 -0.68 16.79
CA ILE A 22 -13.16 -0.53 15.40
C ILE A 22 -11.91 -1.41 15.22
N THR A 23 -12.13 -2.69 14.92
CA THR A 23 -11.06 -3.60 14.53
C THR A 23 -10.55 -3.19 13.15
N PHE A 24 -9.27 -2.84 13.08
CA PHE A 24 -8.59 -2.41 11.85
C PHE A 24 -8.74 -3.45 10.73
N GLY A 25 -9.48 -3.11 9.68
CA GLY A 25 -9.65 -3.92 8.46
C GLY A 25 -8.42 -3.95 7.55
N GLY A 26 -7.20 -3.99 8.10
CA GLY A 26 -5.96 -3.78 7.35
C GLY A 26 -5.66 -4.82 6.27
N SER A 27 -6.12 -6.07 6.44
CA SER A 27 -5.69 -7.20 5.60
C SER A 27 -6.21 -7.15 4.16
N LEU A 28 -7.40 -6.57 3.90
CA LEU A 28 -7.95 -6.48 2.54
C LEU A 28 -7.37 -5.32 1.73
N VAL A 29 -6.95 -4.24 2.40
CA VAL A 29 -6.36 -3.06 1.74
C VAL A 29 -4.96 -3.37 1.23
N LEU A 30 -4.14 -4.06 2.03
CA LEU A 30 -2.74 -4.37 1.68
C LEU A 30 -2.59 -5.36 0.51
N ALA A 31 -3.50 -6.32 0.34
CA ALA A 31 -3.47 -7.22 -0.80
C ALA A 31 -3.70 -6.44 -2.12
N ASN A 32 -4.77 -5.64 -2.16
CA ASN A 32 -5.10 -4.75 -3.27
C ASN A 32 -3.97 -3.73 -3.58
N GLU A 33 -3.33 -3.17 -2.55
CA GLU A 33 -2.25 -2.20 -2.73
C GLU A 33 -1.01 -2.82 -3.37
N ASN A 34 -0.59 -4.01 -2.92
CA ASN A 34 0.52 -4.74 -3.55
C ASN A 34 0.21 -5.12 -5.01
N ASP A 35 -0.99 -5.61 -5.30
CA ASP A 35 -1.41 -5.95 -6.67
C ASP A 35 -1.42 -4.73 -7.59
N ALA A 36 -1.88 -3.57 -7.11
CA ALA A 36 -1.85 -2.31 -7.85
C ALA A 36 -0.42 -1.83 -8.13
N VAL A 37 0.48 -1.92 -7.14
CA VAL A 37 1.91 -1.60 -7.30
C VAL A 37 2.58 -2.56 -8.29
N ILE A 38 2.31 -3.87 -8.20
CA ILE A 38 2.85 -4.89 -9.12
C ILE A 38 2.37 -4.64 -10.54
N SER A 39 1.09 -4.31 -10.74
CA SER A 39 0.52 -4.01 -12.05
C SER A 39 1.15 -2.76 -12.68
N ALA A 40 1.30 -1.68 -11.90
CA ALA A 40 1.99 -0.48 -12.34
C ALA A 40 3.48 -0.73 -12.65
N ALA A 41 4.18 -1.53 -11.85
CA ALA A 41 5.56 -1.91 -12.08
C ALA A 41 5.72 -2.74 -13.37
N ARG A 42 4.84 -3.72 -13.60
CA ARG A 42 4.82 -4.48 -14.86
C ARG A 42 4.62 -3.58 -16.07
N THR A 43 3.67 -2.65 -15.99
CA THR A 43 3.38 -1.68 -17.06
C THR A 43 4.59 -0.78 -17.33
N TYR A 44 5.27 -0.30 -16.28
CA TYR A 44 6.44 0.54 -16.43
C TYR A 44 7.63 -0.21 -17.02
N VAL A 45 7.97 -1.40 -16.50
CA VAL A 45 9.08 -2.22 -17.01
C VAL A 45 8.86 -2.59 -18.48
N ALA A 46 7.65 -3.01 -18.86
CA ALA A 46 7.34 -3.36 -20.24
C ALA A 46 7.45 -2.18 -21.23
N ALA A 47 7.36 -0.94 -20.74
CA ALA A 47 7.55 0.26 -21.55
C ALA A 47 9.02 0.73 -21.62
N HIS A 48 9.88 0.27 -20.71
CA HIS A 48 11.27 0.76 -20.56
C HIS A 48 12.34 -0.36 -20.63
N SER A 49 11.95 -1.60 -20.92
CA SER A 49 12.85 -2.75 -21.01
C SER A 49 12.46 -3.71 -22.13
N ALA A 50 13.46 -4.30 -22.77
CA ALA A 50 13.28 -5.33 -23.80
C ALA A 50 13.23 -6.77 -23.23
N VAL A 51 13.31 -6.93 -21.90
CA VAL A 51 13.32 -8.24 -21.22
C VAL A 51 12.04 -9.02 -21.51
N SER A 52 12.22 -10.23 -22.03
CA SER A 52 11.14 -11.10 -22.53
C SER A 52 10.20 -11.64 -21.43
N GLY A 53 10.66 -11.68 -20.18
CA GLY A 53 9.82 -11.99 -19.04
C GLY A 53 10.50 -11.76 -17.70
N PHE A 54 9.77 -11.21 -16.73
CA PHE A 54 10.29 -10.88 -15.41
C PHE A 54 9.31 -11.17 -14.28
N ASN A 55 9.87 -11.41 -13.10
CA ASN A 55 9.18 -11.48 -11.82
C ASN A 55 9.25 -10.12 -11.12
N VAL A 56 8.24 -9.81 -10.31
CA VAL A 56 8.06 -8.52 -9.65
C VAL A 56 7.79 -8.79 -8.19
N SER A 57 8.57 -8.19 -7.29
CA SER A 57 8.40 -8.31 -5.85
C SER A 57 8.37 -6.91 -5.22
N VAL A 58 7.29 -6.56 -4.53
CA VAL A 58 7.27 -5.34 -3.72
C VAL A 58 8.24 -5.55 -2.55
N GLU A 59 9.20 -4.64 -2.37
CA GLU A 59 10.13 -4.67 -1.23
C GLU A 59 9.64 -3.75 -0.11
N LYS A 60 9.14 -2.56 -0.47
CA LYS A 60 8.61 -1.60 0.50
C LYS A 60 7.60 -0.65 -0.14
N ILE A 61 6.56 -0.29 0.61
CA ILE A 61 5.63 0.81 0.31
C ILE A 61 5.69 1.77 1.50
N GLU A 62 5.77 3.08 1.23
CA GLU A 62 5.73 4.11 2.26
C GLU A 62 4.99 5.36 1.76
N GLY A 63 3.84 5.63 2.37
CA GLY A 63 2.92 6.67 1.91
C GLY A 63 2.56 6.45 0.44
N ASP A 64 2.81 7.46 -0.39
CA ASP A 64 2.57 7.43 -1.83
C ASP A 64 3.78 6.97 -2.67
N HIS A 65 4.80 6.33 -2.07
CA HIS A 65 5.93 5.78 -2.81
C HIS A 65 6.11 4.28 -2.57
N ALA A 66 6.65 3.57 -3.56
CA ALA A 66 6.98 2.15 -3.45
C ALA A 66 8.32 1.83 -4.13
N ARG A 67 9.07 0.89 -3.54
CA ARG A 67 10.22 0.23 -4.16
C ARG A 67 9.86 -1.22 -4.47
N VAL A 68 10.14 -1.61 -5.70
CA VAL A 68 9.84 -2.92 -6.26
C VAL A 68 11.12 -3.48 -6.88
N LYS A 69 11.43 -4.75 -6.60
CA LYS A 69 12.51 -5.48 -7.27
C LYS A 69 11.96 -6.26 -8.45
N VAL A 70 12.70 -6.20 -9.56
CA VAL A 70 12.37 -6.83 -10.83
C VAL A 70 13.51 -7.76 -11.22
N THR A 71 13.18 -9.05 -11.37
CA THR A 71 14.17 -10.10 -11.67
C THR A 71 13.79 -10.77 -12.99
N PRO A 72 14.66 -10.78 -14.01
CA PRO A 72 14.42 -11.54 -15.24
C PRO A 72 14.14 -13.01 -14.95
N LYS A 73 13.26 -13.63 -15.74
CA LYS A 73 12.95 -15.06 -15.61
C LYS A 73 14.07 -15.95 -16.15
N HIS A 74 14.85 -15.44 -17.09
CA HIS A 74 15.95 -16.15 -17.71
C HIS A 74 17.28 -15.65 -17.13
N ALA A 75 18.01 -16.55 -16.47
CA ALA A 75 19.30 -16.22 -15.87
C ALA A 75 20.30 -15.82 -16.97
N GLY A 76 21.00 -14.70 -16.77
CA GLY A 76 21.95 -14.14 -17.74
C GLY A 76 21.35 -13.28 -18.86
N GLU A 77 20.02 -13.04 -18.87
CA GLU A 77 19.39 -12.09 -19.82
C GLU A 77 19.76 -10.64 -19.48
N THR A 78 19.69 -10.26 -18.20
CA THR A 78 20.20 -9.00 -17.64
C THR A 78 20.24 -9.10 -16.11
N ASP A 79 20.80 -8.09 -15.43
CA ASP A 79 20.80 -7.99 -13.98
C ASP A 79 19.39 -7.69 -13.42
N PRO A 80 19.08 -8.15 -12.19
CA PRO A 80 17.89 -7.69 -11.47
C PRO A 80 17.97 -6.19 -11.19
N ALA A 81 16.87 -5.47 -11.42
CA ALA A 81 16.78 -4.03 -11.24
C ALA A 81 15.76 -3.68 -10.15
N TRP A 82 15.79 -2.43 -9.67
CA TRP A 82 14.73 -1.84 -8.87
C TRP A 82 13.93 -0.84 -9.69
N VAL A 83 12.64 -0.79 -9.41
CA VAL A 83 11.69 0.18 -9.94
C VAL A 83 11.12 0.96 -8.76
N PHE A 84 11.17 2.28 -8.87
CA PHE A 84 10.51 3.18 -7.95
C PHE A 84 9.19 3.65 -8.54
N LEU A 85 8.14 3.66 -7.73
CA LEU A 85 6.80 4.07 -8.12
C LEU A 85 6.26 5.13 -7.17
N LYS A 86 5.35 5.94 -7.70
CA LYS A 86 4.60 6.95 -6.96
C LYS A 86 3.11 6.84 -7.24
N ARG A 87 2.30 7.05 -6.21
CA ARG A 87 0.84 7.14 -6.31
C ARG A 87 0.43 8.59 -6.48
N GLU A 88 -0.28 8.88 -7.55
CA GLU A 88 -0.85 10.20 -7.81
C GLU A 88 -2.35 10.04 -8.09
N LYS A 89 -3.18 10.75 -7.33
CA LYS A 89 -4.66 10.66 -7.41
C LYS A 89 -5.19 9.22 -7.31
N GLY A 90 -4.55 8.38 -6.49
CA GLY A 90 -4.90 6.98 -6.30
C GLY A 90 -4.31 6.00 -7.33
N ILE A 91 -3.60 6.48 -8.35
CA ILE A 91 -3.03 5.66 -9.41
C ILE A 91 -1.51 5.54 -9.24
N TRP A 92 -1.00 4.31 -9.16
CA TRP A 92 0.44 4.04 -9.14
C TRP A 92 1.06 4.20 -10.53
N ARG A 93 2.21 4.87 -10.61
CA ARG A 93 2.99 5.10 -11.82
C ARG A 93 4.47 4.89 -11.51
N GLY A 94 5.23 4.27 -12.41
CA GLY A 94 6.69 4.21 -12.27
C GLY A 94 7.32 5.58 -12.47
N LEU A 95 8.36 5.87 -11.68
CA LEU A 95 9.18 7.07 -11.75
C LEU A 95 10.48 6.80 -12.50
N THR A 96 11.23 5.79 -12.04
CA THR A 96 12.56 5.45 -12.52
C THR A 96 12.86 3.96 -12.29
N MET A 97 13.81 3.41 -13.05
CA MET A 97 14.25 2.02 -12.99
C MET A 97 15.76 1.93 -13.26
N GLY A 98 16.46 1.09 -12.48
CA GLY A 98 17.90 0.94 -12.58
C GLY A 98 18.46 -0.15 -11.67
N THR A 99 19.71 -0.53 -11.91
CA THR A 99 20.51 -1.44 -11.07
C THR A 99 21.32 -0.69 -9.99
N PHE A 100 21.43 0.64 -10.12
CA PHE A 100 22.15 1.54 -9.23
C PHE A 100 21.47 2.91 -9.26
N PHE A 101 21.55 3.65 -8.15
CA PHE A 101 21.00 5.00 -8.01
C PHE A 101 21.93 5.85 -7.15
N THR A 102 22.11 7.10 -7.55
CA THR A 102 22.87 8.14 -6.85
C THR A 102 21.97 8.95 -5.90
N PRO A 103 22.55 9.71 -4.95
CA PRO A 103 21.80 10.70 -4.18
C PRO A 103 21.03 11.70 -5.07
N GLU A 104 21.61 12.06 -6.22
CA GLU A 104 21.02 12.94 -7.22
C GLU A 104 19.76 12.33 -7.86
N ASP A 105 19.80 11.05 -8.24
CA ASP A 105 18.61 10.33 -8.76
C ASP A 105 17.48 10.33 -7.72
N TYR A 106 17.81 10.04 -6.46
CA TYR A 106 16.81 10.06 -5.39
C TYR A 106 16.22 11.45 -5.16
N ALA A 107 17.01 12.51 -5.31
CA ALA A 107 16.55 13.90 -5.21
C ALA A 107 15.66 14.29 -6.39
N GLU A 108 16.04 13.96 -7.63
CA GLU A 108 15.27 14.24 -8.85
C GLU A 108 13.87 13.61 -8.77
N PHE A 109 13.79 12.32 -8.43
CA PHE A 109 12.54 11.58 -8.33
C PHE A 109 11.84 11.75 -6.97
N HIS A 110 12.36 12.61 -6.08
CA HIS A 110 11.81 12.92 -4.76
C HIS A 110 11.56 11.68 -3.87
N ILE A 111 12.48 10.71 -3.92
CA ILE A 111 12.34 9.39 -3.32
C ILE A 111 12.61 9.44 -1.81
N PRO A 112 11.65 9.03 -0.94
CA PRO A 112 11.84 9.04 0.51
C PRO A 112 13.08 8.23 0.95
N PRO A 113 13.94 8.77 1.84
CA PRO A 113 15.16 8.08 2.32
C PRO A 113 14.91 6.67 2.85
N SER A 114 13.75 6.48 3.46
CA SER A 114 13.25 5.24 4.02
C SER A 114 13.00 4.13 3.00
N ILE A 115 12.89 4.43 1.70
CA ILE A 115 12.76 3.42 0.63
C ILE A 115 13.97 3.36 -0.31
N GLN A 116 15.00 4.19 -0.12
CA GLN A 116 16.25 4.15 -0.88
C GLN A 116 17.01 2.83 -0.63
N LEU A 117 17.90 2.45 -1.57
CA LEU A 117 18.72 1.23 -1.49
C LEU A 117 19.87 1.35 -0.47
#